data_AF-A0A0N8JY29-F1
#
_entry.id   AF-A0A0N8JY29-F1
#
_cell.length_a   1.000
_cell.length_b   1.000
_cell.length_c   1.000
_cell.angle_alpha   90.00
_cell.angle_beta   90.00
_cell.angle_gamma   90.00
#
_symmetry.space_group_name_H-M   'P 1'
#
loop_
_entity.id
_entity.type
_entity.pdbx_description
1 polymer ?
#
loop_
_entity_poly.entity_id
_entity_poly.type
_entity_poly.pdbx_seq_one_letter_code
_entity_poly.pdbx_strand_id
1 'polypeptide(L)' 'MSSSRAHMLLHRSRRANSGYLEELKQGNLERECMEEMCNHEEAREVFEDDIKT' A
#
# COMPACT_ATOMS: atom_id res chain seq x y z
N MET A 1 19.09 -10.26 -24.26
CA MET A 1 18.87 -10.39 -22.81
C MET A 1 17.37 -10.29 -22.55
N SER A 2 16.76 -11.36 -22.03
CA SER A 2 15.31 -11.56 -22.05
C SER A 2 14.55 -10.63 -21.10
N SER A 3 13.54 -9.93 -21.63
CA SER A 3 12.59 -9.06 -20.90
C SER A 3 11.95 -9.77 -19.69
N SER A 4 11.74 -11.08 -19.77
CA SER A 4 11.13 -11.90 -18.71
C SER A 4 11.96 -11.94 -17.41
N ARG A 5 13.28 -11.75 -17.49
CA ARG A 5 14.15 -11.72 -16.30
C ARG A 5 14.13 -10.35 -15.61
N ALA A 6 13.75 -9.28 -16.31
CA ALA A 6 13.69 -7.93 -15.75
C ALA A 6 12.51 -7.75 -14.77
N HIS A 7 11.38 -8.44 -15.01
CA HIS A 7 10.24 -8.44 -14.06
C HIS A 7 10.55 -9.13 -12.73
N MET A 8 11.42 -10.15 -12.72
CA MET A 8 11.82 -10.82 -11.47
C MET A 8 12.72 -9.96 -10.58
N LEU A 9 13.39 -8.95 -11.13
CA LEU A 9 14.22 -8.01 -10.35
C LEU A 9 13.41 -6.86 -9.74
N LEU A 10 12.18 -6.62 -10.21
CA LEU A 10 11.27 -5.60 -9.72
C LEU A 10 10.17 -6.16 -8.83
N HIS A 11 10.30 -7.40 -8.33
CA HIS A 11 9.49 -7.85 -7.20
C HIS A 11 9.96 -7.15 -5.93
N ARG A 12 9.64 -5.85 -5.82
CA ARG A 12 9.74 -5.11 -4.57
C ARG A 12 8.88 -5.87 -3.58
N SER A 13 9.49 -6.44 -2.55
CA SER A 13 8.75 -7.02 -1.43
C SER A 13 7.69 -5.99 -0.99
N ARG A 14 6.41 -6.39 -1.03
CA ARG A 14 5.30 -5.58 -0.50
C ARG A 14 5.66 -5.30 0.95
N ARG A 15 5.76 -4.02 1.28
CA ARG A 15 6.48 -3.53 2.46
C ARG A 15 5.42 -3.15 3.48
N ALA A 16 4.57 -4.14 3.82
CA ALA A 16 3.51 -3.99 4.80
C ALA A 16 4.05 -3.30 6.05
N ASN A 17 3.48 -2.14 6.38
CA ASN A 17 3.75 -1.37 7.59
C ASN A 17 5.25 -1.15 7.85
N SER A 18 6.03 -0.90 6.79
CA SER A 18 7.50 -1.02 6.86
C SER A 18 8.23 0.26 7.29
N GLY A 19 7.52 1.25 7.80
CA GLY A 19 8.14 2.49 8.27
C GLY A 19 7.39 3.11 9.45
N TYR A 20 8.16 3.60 10.42
CA TYR A 20 7.71 4.42 11.56
C TYR A 20 6.92 5.69 11.19
N LEU A 21 6.74 5.99 9.89
CA LEU A 21 6.16 7.22 9.35
C LEU A 21 5.16 6.95 8.19
N GLU A 22 4.72 5.69 8.00
CA GLU A 22 3.72 5.32 6.98
C GLU A 22 2.43 6.14 7.11
N GLU A 23 1.94 6.27 8.36
CA GLU A 23 0.72 6.98 8.75
C GLU A 23 0.75 8.50 8.47
N LEU A 24 1.91 9.07 8.13
CA LEU A 24 1.99 10.47 7.68
C LEU A 24 1.57 10.63 6.20
N LYS A 25 1.51 9.54 5.44
CA LYS A 25 0.99 9.54 4.07
C LYS A 25 -0.53 9.46 4.09
N GLN A 26 -1.17 9.96 3.04
CA GLN A 26 -2.60 9.76 2.85
C GLN A 26 -2.90 8.27 2.60
N GLY A 27 -3.94 7.76 3.26
CA GLY A 27 -4.41 6.38 3.12
C GLY A 27 -4.70 6.02 1.65
N ASN A 28 -4.43 4.77 1.27
CA ASN A 28 -4.62 4.31 -0.09
C ASN A 28 -5.01 2.82 -0.15
N LEU A 29 -6.23 2.54 -0.65
CA LEU A 29 -6.79 1.18 -0.69
C LEU A 29 -5.89 0.18 -1.43
N GLU A 30 -5.34 0.59 -2.58
CA GLU A 30 -4.52 -0.27 -3.41
C GLU A 30 -3.23 -0.64 -2.67
N ARG A 31 -2.51 0.36 -2.15
CA ARG A 31 -1.25 0.16 -1.45
C ARG A 31 -1.42 -0.60 -0.13
N GLU A 32 -2.35 -0.18 0.72
CA GLU A 32 -2.42 -0.67 2.10
C GLU A 32 -3.20 -2.00 2.22
N CYS A 33 -4.24 -2.20 1.40
CA CYS A 33 -5.15 -3.35 1.56
C CYS A 33 -5.18 -4.33 0.36
N MET A 34 -4.82 -3.90 -0.86
CA MET A 34 -4.74 -4.81 -2.02
C MET A 34 -3.32 -5.33 -2.23
N GLU A 35 -2.33 -4.44 -2.12
CA GLU A 35 -0.91 -4.74 -2.17
C GLU A 35 -0.41 -5.17 -0.78
N GLU A 36 -0.91 -4.63 0.31
CA GLU A 36 -0.47 -4.97 1.67
C GLU A 36 -1.61 -5.58 2.50
N MET A 37 -1.28 -6.11 3.68
CA MET A 37 -2.28 -6.61 4.62
C MET A 37 -2.57 -5.48 5.61
N CYS A 38 -3.74 -4.85 5.48
CA CYS A 38 -4.18 -3.80 6.37
C CYS A 38 -5.05 -4.33 7.52
N ASN A 39 -5.12 -3.56 8.60
CA ASN A 39 -6.10 -3.71 9.67
C ASN A 39 -7.37 -2.89 9.36
N HIS A 40 -8.39 -3.04 10.20
CA HIS A 40 -9.68 -2.37 9.99
C HIS A 40 -9.59 -0.84 10.06
N GLU A 41 -8.68 -0.30 10.87
CA GLU A 41 -8.50 1.15 11.04
C GLU A 41 -7.86 1.77 9.79
N GLU A 42 -6.81 1.15 9.25
CA GLU A 42 -6.18 1.56 7.98
C GLU A 42 -7.20 1.50 6.83
N ALA A 43 -8.04 0.45 6.77
CA ALA A 43 -9.11 0.37 5.77
C ALA A 43 -10.17 1.48 5.92
N ARG A 44 -10.48 1.89 7.16
CA ARG A 44 -11.43 2.98 7.46
C ARG A 44 -10.88 4.32 6.99
N GLU A 45 -9.60 4.61 7.27
CA GLU A 45 -8.94 5.88 6.94
C GLU A 45 -9.01 6.22 5.44
N VAL A 46 -8.95 5.21 4.56
CA VAL A 46 -9.10 5.37 3.10
C VAL A 46 -10.43 6.03 2.72
N PHE A 47 -11.52 5.68 3.40
CA PHE A 47 -12.88 6.10 3.02
C PHE A 47 -13.37 7.33 3.79
N GLU A 48 -12.72 7.70 4.90
CA GLU A 48 -13.19 8.80 5.74
C GLU A 48 -12.95 10.20 5.18
N ASP A 49 -11.99 10.36 4.26
CA ASP A 49 -11.85 11.62 3.52
C ASP A 49 -12.98 11.83 2.51
N ASP A 50 -13.57 10.77 1.96
CA ASP A 50 -14.70 10.87 1.01
C ASP A 50 -15.99 11.34 1.69
N ILE A 51 -16.13 11.14 3.01
CA ILE A 51 -17.34 11.48 3.78
C ILE A 51 -17.32 12.96 4.24
N LYS A 52 -16.20 13.69 4.07
CA LYS A 52 -16.05 15.10 4.51
C LYS A 52 -16.54 16.16 3.50
N THR A 53 -17.27 15.77 2.44
CA THR A 53 -17.86 16.72 1.48
C THR A 53 -19.39 16.70 1.57
#